data_AF-A0A2E2CY11-F1
#
_entry.id   AF-A0A2E2CY11-F1
#
_cell.length_a   1.000
_cell.length_b   1.000
_cell.length_c   1.000
_cell.angle_alpha   90.00
_cell.angle_beta   90.00
_cell.angle_gamma   90.00
#
_symmetry.space_group_name_H-M   'P 1'
#
loop_
_entity.id
_entity.type
_entity.pdbx_description
1 polymer ?
#
loop_
_entity_poly.entity_id
_entity_poly.type
_entity_poly.pdbx_seq_one_letter_code
_entity_poly.pdbx_strand_id
1 'polypeptide(L)'
;MDGRELDVVDISATGIQVRHAPGWVVAGQGLYFDLLIPVRKGMKKVQATGHVLRRKGTDMVVTYHSPHPDWRRLITQFLASR
;
A
#
# COMPACT_ATOMS: atom_id res chain seq x y z
N MET A 1 -2.41 -10.88 14.93
CA MET A 1 -3.36 -10.32 13.94
C MET A 1 -3.07 -11.02 12.63
N ASP A 2 -4.01 -11.81 12.14
CA ASP A 2 -3.87 -12.52 10.87
C ASP A 2 -3.82 -11.48 9.73
N GLY A 3 -2.62 -11.28 9.18
CA GLY A 3 -2.40 -10.33 8.10
C GLY A 3 -3.14 -10.81 6.86
N ARG A 4 -4.26 -10.15 6.52
CA ARG A 4 -4.97 -10.41 5.27
C ARG A 4 -4.26 -9.69 4.14
N GLU A 5 -3.81 -10.44 3.13
CA GLU A 5 -3.33 -9.87 1.88
C GLU A 5 -4.50 -9.24 1.12
N LEU A 6 -4.28 -8.02 0.62
CA LEU A 6 -5.27 -7.24 -0.12
C LEU A 6 -4.68 -6.82 -1.46
N ASP A 7 -5.51 -6.84 -2.50
CA ASP A 7 -5.09 -6.50 -3.84
C ASP A 7 -4.88 -4.99 -4.01
N VAL A 8 -3.67 -4.61 -4.41
CA VAL A 8 -3.32 -3.25 -4.81
C VAL A 8 -3.66 -3.07 -6.29
N VAL A 9 -4.64 -2.22 -6.59
CA VAL A 9 -5.09 -1.92 -7.95
C VAL A 9 -4.17 -0.92 -8.62
N ASP A 10 -3.77 0.10 -7.86
CA ASP A 10 -2.89 1.15 -8.32
C ASP A 10 -1.96 1.62 -7.21
N ILE A 11 -0.80 2.10 -7.60
CA ILE A 11 0.28 2.46 -6.69
C ILE A 11 1.11 3.58 -7.29
N SER A 12 1.44 4.54 -6.43
CA SER A 12 2.25 5.71 -6.77
C SER A 12 3.33 5.90 -5.71
N ALA A 13 4.15 6.94 -5.88
CA ALA A 13 5.14 7.31 -4.87
C ALA A 13 4.52 7.76 -3.53
N THR A 14 3.27 8.21 -3.52
CA THR A 14 2.62 8.86 -2.37
C THR A 14 1.45 8.07 -1.78
N GLY A 15 0.93 7.07 -2.49
CA GLY A 15 -0.15 6.23 -2.00
C GLY A 15 -0.49 5.02 -2.85
N ILE A 16 -1.44 4.23 -2.36
CA ILE A 16 -2.01 3.03 -2.99
C ILE A 16 -3.53 3.11 -3.07
N GLN A 17 -4.09 2.48 -4.10
CA GLN A 17 -5.48 2.09 -4.17
C GLN A 17 -5.60 0.57 -3.93
N VAL A 18 -6.46 0.19 -3.00
CA VAL A 18 -6.65 -1.20 -2.55
C VAL A 18 -8.11 -1.60 -2.76
N ARG A 19 -8.34 -2.81 -3.26
CA ARG A 19 -9.66 -3.45 -3.35
C ARG A 19 -9.95 -4.31 -2.12
N HIS A 20 -11.23 -4.59 -1.89
CA HIS A 20 -11.69 -5.49 -0.82
C HIS A 20 -11.27 -5.05 0.60
N ALA A 21 -11.22 -3.73 0.83
CA ALA A 21 -10.92 -3.14 2.12
C ALA A 21 -11.90 -3.64 3.20
N PRO A 22 -11.40 -4.09 4.37
CA PRO A 22 -12.25 -4.58 5.45
C PRO A 22 -13.30 -3.55 5.88
N GLY A 23 -14.53 -3.99 6.19
CA GLY A 23 -15.67 -3.12 6.51
C GLY A 23 -15.43 -2.13 7.66
N TRP A 24 -14.52 -2.46 8.58
CA TRP A 24 -14.18 -1.63 9.74
C TRP A 24 -13.26 -0.44 9.42
N VAL A 25 -12.64 -0.39 8.23
CA VAL A 25 -11.74 0.70 7.83
C VAL A 25 -12.53 1.95 7.44
N VAL A 26 -12.20 3.11 8.00
CA VAL A 26 -12.85 4.39 7.69
C VAL A 26 -11.86 5.46 7.21
N ALA A 27 -12.36 6.51 6.55
CA ALA A 27 -11.52 7.64 6.13
C ALA A 27 -10.91 8.36 7.35
N GLY A 28 -9.67 8.81 7.21
CA GLY A 28 -8.85 9.40 8.28
C GLY A 28 -8.16 8.39 9.18
N GLN A 29 -8.51 7.10 9.11
CA GLN A 29 -7.91 6.07 9.96
C GLN A 29 -6.45 5.81 9.58
N GLY A 30 -5.58 5.79 10.59
CA GLY A 30 -4.19 5.36 10.45
C GLY A 30 -4.08 3.84 10.27
N LEU A 31 -3.20 3.41 9.37
CA LEU A 31 -2.94 2.00 9.08
C LEU A 31 -1.46 1.69 9.18
N TYR A 32 -1.18 0.53 9.76
CA TYR A 32 0.11 -0.16 9.68
C TYR A 32 -0.06 -1.35 8.74
N PHE A 33 0.78 -1.45 7.72
CA PHE A 33 0.67 -2.51 6.72
C PHE A 33 2.03 -2.87 6.12
N ASP A 34 2.07 -4.05 5.53
CA ASP A 34 3.22 -4.53 4.78
C ASP A 34 2.90 -4.47 3.28
N LEU A 35 3.75 -3.79 2.50
CA LEU A 35 3.69 -3.79 1.04
C LEU A 35 4.54 -4.93 0.50
N LEU A 36 3.94 -5.80 -0.30
CA LEU A 36 4.62 -6.85 -1.03
C LEU A 36 4.92 -6.35 -2.45
N ILE A 37 6.16 -5.96 -2.70
CA ILE A 37 6.60 -5.40 -3.99
C ILE A 37 7.32 -6.49 -4.79
N PRO A 38 6.85 -6.84 -5.99
CA PRO A 38 7.59 -7.70 -6.90
C PRO A 38 8.93 -7.06 -7.28
N VAL A 39 10.01 -7.84 -7.17
CA VAL A 39 11.35 -7.47 -7.62
C VAL A 39 11.89 -8.57 -8.54
N ARG A 40 12.99 -8.31 -9.25
CA ARG A 40 13.56 -9.26 -10.25
C ARG A 40 13.74 -10.70 -9.74
N LYS A 41 13.91 -10.91 -8.43
CA LYS A 41 14.05 -12.23 -7.79
C LYS A 41 13.10 -12.37 -6.60
N GLY A 42 11.80 -12.38 -6.84
CA GLY A 42 10.78 -12.68 -5.84
C GLY A 42 10.02 -11.45 -5.31
N MET A 43 9.54 -11.53 -4.08
CA MET A 43 8.76 -10.47 -3.43
C MET A 43 9.57 -9.83 -2.31
N LYS A 44 9.63 -8.50 -2.27
CA LYS A 44 10.19 -7.75 -1.14
C LYS A 44 9.05 -7.24 -0.27
N LYS A 45 9.10 -7.58 1.01
CA LYS A 45 8.19 -7.07 2.04
C LYS A 45 8.72 -5.75 2.59
N VAL A 46 7.89 -4.70 2.58
CA VAL A 46 8.24 -3.35 3.02
C VAL A 46 7.19 -2.87 4.03
N GLN A 47 7.61 -2.65 5.26
CA GLN A 47 6.75 -2.05 6.28
C GLN A 47 6.44 -0.59 5.93
N ALA A 48 5.17 -0.22 6.01
CA ALA A 48 4.69 1.12 5.73
C ALA A 48 3.58 1.52 6.70
N THR A 49 3.46 2.83 6.87
CA THR A 49 2.34 3.46 7.58
C THR A 49 1.68 4.49 6.68
N GLY A 50 0.39 4.68 6.90
CA GLY A 50 -0.39 5.62 6.12
C GLY A 50 -1.72 5.94 6.76
N HIS A 51 -2.51 6.76 6.08
CA HIS A 51 -3.89 7.03 6.46
C HIS A 51 -4.83 6.78 5.29
N VAL A 52 -6.05 6.34 5.60
CA VAL A 52 -7.10 6.15 4.60
C VAL A 52 -7.57 7.52 4.15
N LEU A 53 -7.23 7.92 2.94
CA LEU A 53 -7.67 9.19 2.37
C LEU A 53 -9.17 9.17 2.10
N ARG A 54 -9.66 8.09 1.47
CA ARG A 54 -11.07 7.91 1.14
C ARG A 54 -11.43 6.45 1.00
N ARG A 55 -12.71 6.14 1.22
CA ARG A 55 -13.32 4.83 0.98
C ARG A 55 -14.53 4.99 0.06
N LYS A 56 -14.67 4.10 -0.92
CA LYS A 56 -15.85 4.00 -1.78
C LYS A 56 -16.25 2.53 -1.92
N GLY A 57 -17.30 2.12 -1.22
CA GLY A 57 -17.69 0.71 -1.16
C GLY A 57 -16.59 -0.17 -0.54
N THR A 58 -16.09 -1.13 -1.31
CA THR A 58 -14.96 -1.99 -0.93
C THR A 58 -13.60 -1.45 -1.31
N ASP A 59 -13.53 -0.32 -2.00
CA ASP A 59 -12.27 0.27 -2.44
C ASP A 59 -11.81 1.33 -1.44
N MET A 60 -10.50 1.39 -1.20
CA MET A 60 -9.89 2.44 -0.40
C MET A 60 -8.64 3.01 -1.05
N VAL A 61 -8.38 4.28 -0.77
CA VAL A 61 -7.12 4.94 -1.12
C VAL A 61 -6.38 5.25 0.18
N VAL A 62 -5.11 4.88 0.23
CA VAL A 62 -4.22 5.11 1.38
C VAL A 62 -3.05 5.97 0.93
N THR A 63 -2.76 7.02 1.69
CA THR A 63 -1.58 7.88 1.53
C THR A 63 -0.51 7.45 2.52
N TYR A 64 0.75 7.46 2.10
CA TYR A 64 1.87 7.14 3.00
C TYR A 64 2.20 8.31 3.92
N HIS A 65 2.59 8.02 5.16
CA HIS A 65 3.17 9.04 6.05
C HIS A 65 4.70 9.05 6.02
N SER A 66 5.31 7.89 6.27
CA SER A 66 6.76 7.75 6.29
C SER A 66 7.12 6.44 5.60
N PRO A 67 7.12 6.40 4.27
CA PRO A 67 7.46 5.16 3.61
C PRO A 67 8.94 4.83 3.91
N HIS A 68 9.25 3.55 3.98
CA HIS A 68 10.56 2.97 4.32
C HIS A 68 11.75 3.75 3.67
N PRO A 69 12.95 3.82 4.28
CA PRO A 69 14.09 4.60 3.75
C PRO A 69 14.40 4.36 2.26
N ASP A 70 14.32 3.10 1.83
CA ASP A 70 14.52 2.69 0.43
C ASP A 70 13.30 2.90 -0.48
N TRP A 71 12.17 3.43 0.01
CA TRP A 71 10.89 3.47 -0.69
C TRP A 71 11.01 4.09 -2.07
N ARG A 72 11.64 5.26 -2.14
CA ARG A 72 11.76 6.00 -3.40
C ARG A 72 12.49 5.20 -4.46
N ARG A 73 13.55 4.47 -4.07
CA ARG A 73 14.27 3.56 -4.96
C ARG A 73 13.38 2.38 -5.38
N LEU A 74 12.71 1.72 -4.43
CA LEU A 74 11.89 0.54 -4.68
C LEU A 74 10.69 0.85 -5.59
N ILE A 75 9.96 1.92 -5.29
CA ILE A 75 8.78 2.33 -6.06
C ILE A 75 9.17 2.78 -7.47
N THR A 76 10.29 3.50 -7.62
CA THR A 76 10.78 3.92 -8.94
C THR A 76 11.17 2.71 -9.79
N GLN A 77 11.89 1.75 -9.21
CA GLN A 77 12.26 0.50 -9.90
C GLN A 77 11.04 -0.31 -10.30
N PHE A 78 10.06 -0.44 -9.40
CA PHE A 78 8.82 -1.15 -9.68
C PHE A 78 8.02 -0.49 -10.80
N LEU A 79 7.80 0.83 -10.72
CA LEU A 79 7.04 1.58 -11.73
C LEU A 79 7.72 1.58 -13.10
N ALA A 80 9.05 1.60 -13.16
CA ALA A 80 9.80 1.51 -14.42
C ALA A 80 9.80 0.11 -15.05
N SER A 81 9.36 -0.92 -14.30
CA SER A 81 9.32 -2.31 -14.76
C SER A 81 7.93 -2.79 -15.21
N ARG A 82 6.91 -1.93 -15.06
CA ARG A 82 5.54 -2.14 -15.55
C ARG A 82 5.44 -1.75 -17.02
#